data_AF-A0A812U980-F1
#
_entry.id   AF-A0A812U980-F1
#
_cell.length_a   1.000
_cell.length_b   1.000
_cell.length_c   1.000
_cell.angle_alpha   90.00
_cell.angle_beta   90.00
_cell.angle_gamma   90.00
#
_symmetry.space_group_name_H-M   'P 1'
#
loop_
_entity.id
_entity.type
_entity.pdbx_description
1 polymer ?
#
loop_
_entity_poly.entity_id
_entity_poly.type
_entity_poly.pdbx_seq_one_letter_code
_entity_poly.pdbx_strand_id
1 'polypeptide(L)'
;MSVFGRIAGGLRQASLLSARSRGVPTTLPWAPLAPARARFSDSKIPQYLNSWVEPEALWEYNDHMERTNRAKEVDAEVGELGDRNKAWQKETVKVDPEFFTRIGQGQAPKYLWIGCADSRVAAENLIGGRPGELFTHRNIANMVVSTDTNMRSVLQYAVDYLQVRHVIVCGHYDCGGIKAACSVKDHDLPLESWLSSIRDVYRLHKDELEAIDCEQERHKRMVELNVIEQCLNLFKTSDIQRRRRYTASRPDEFPCALPRIHAMVFSPADGILRRLNVDYRKHLGDAINIYHLCSRENFSCVVLYIALLGQTDRKSRNHPSSACAW
;
A
#
# COMPACT_ATOMS: atom_id res chain seq x y z
N MET A 1 -64.55 6.55 32.80
CA MET A 1 -65.10 6.63 31.43
C MET A 1 -63.91 6.74 30.49
N SER A 2 -63.41 5.61 29.97
CA SER A 2 -63.65 5.10 28.60
C SER A 2 -63.31 6.15 27.53
N VAL A 3 -62.51 5.85 26.50
CA VAL A 3 -62.79 4.81 25.50
C VAL A 3 -61.49 4.29 24.85
N PHE A 4 -61.48 2.97 24.69
CA PHE A 4 -60.56 2.13 23.92
C PHE A 4 -60.69 2.32 22.40
N GLY A 5 -59.58 2.19 21.66
CA GLY A 5 -59.57 1.83 20.24
C GLY A 5 -58.68 0.62 20.00
N ARG A 6 -59.29 -0.54 19.73
CA ARG A 6 -58.64 -1.82 19.38
C ARG A 6 -58.28 -1.84 17.88
N ILE A 7 -57.12 -2.39 17.54
CA ILE A 7 -56.95 -3.16 16.29
C ILE A 7 -56.19 -4.44 16.62
N ALA A 8 -56.84 -5.57 16.29
CA ALA A 8 -56.34 -6.93 16.41
C ALA A 8 -55.60 -7.33 15.12
N GLY A 9 -54.49 -8.06 15.24
CA GLY A 9 -53.79 -8.70 14.13
C GLY A 9 -53.06 -9.93 14.64
N GLY A 10 -53.51 -11.10 14.22
CA GLY A 10 -53.19 -12.40 14.81
C GLY A 10 -51.76 -12.88 14.63
N LEU A 11 -51.22 -13.45 15.70
CA LEU A 11 -50.07 -14.35 15.70
C LEU A 11 -50.46 -15.67 15.05
N ARG A 12 -49.78 -16.06 13.97
CA ARG A 12 -49.67 -17.46 13.54
C ARG A 12 -48.21 -17.90 13.68
N GLN A 13 -47.99 -18.82 14.62
CA GLN A 13 -46.80 -19.65 14.70
C GLN A 13 -46.68 -20.47 13.41
N ALA A 14 -45.53 -20.40 12.75
CA ALA A 14 -45.12 -21.34 11.72
C ALA A 14 -43.91 -22.11 12.23
N SER A 15 -44.03 -23.44 12.12
CA SER A 15 -43.12 -24.45 12.62
C SER A 15 -41.75 -24.41 11.94
N LEU A 16 -40.70 -24.53 12.75
CA LEU A 16 -39.35 -24.83 12.28
C LEU A 16 -39.26 -26.32 11.94
N LEU A 17 -39.41 -26.64 10.65
CA LEU A 17 -39.03 -27.93 10.09
C LEU A 17 -37.58 -27.90 9.62
N SER A 18 -36.86 -28.95 9.96
CA SER A 18 -35.44 -29.20 9.71
C SER A 18 -35.05 -29.05 8.24
N ALA A 19 -34.05 -28.21 7.95
CA ALA A 19 -33.31 -28.24 6.71
C ALA A 19 -31.87 -28.69 6.99
N ARG A 20 -31.56 -29.90 6.53
CA ARG A 20 -30.25 -30.53 6.59
C ARG A 20 -29.16 -29.61 6.03
N SER A 21 -28.06 -29.52 6.77
CA SER A 21 -26.79 -28.90 6.37
C SER A 21 -26.28 -29.49 5.04
N ARG A 22 -26.44 -28.76 3.94
CA ARG A 22 -25.65 -28.99 2.73
C ARG A 22 -24.37 -28.18 2.86
N GLY A 23 -23.24 -28.87 2.86
CA GLY A 23 -21.91 -28.29 2.99
C GLY A 23 -21.67 -27.20 1.95
N VAL A 24 -21.07 -26.10 2.40
CA VAL A 24 -20.55 -25.03 1.55
C VAL A 24 -19.29 -25.56 0.86
N PRO A 25 -19.22 -25.60 -0.49
CA PRO A 25 -18.00 -26.01 -1.16
C PRO A 25 -16.90 -24.96 -0.96
N THR A 26 -15.90 -25.32 -0.16
CA THR A 26 -14.63 -24.60 -0.02
C THR A 26 -13.74 -24.89 -1.21
N THR A 27 -13.96 -24.18 -2.33
CA THR A 27 -12.98 -23.85 -3.38
C THR A 27 -13.74 -23.14 -4.49
N LEU A 28 -13.57 -21.82 -4.63
CA LEU A 28 -13.85 -21.15 -5.90
C LEU A 28 -12.59 -21.29 -6.76
N PRO A 29 -12.60 -22.06 -7.86
CA PRO A 29 -11.50 -22.01 -8.82
C PRO A 29 -11.69 -20.73 -9.63
N TRP A 30 -10.97 -19.67 -9.27
CA TRP A 30 -10.73 -18.57 -10.20
C TRP A 30 -9.77 -19.09 -11.26
N ALA A 31 -10.32 -19.62 -12.35
CA ALA A 31 -9.61 -19.63 -13.62
C ALA A 31 -9.40 -18.17 -14.05
N PRO A 32 -8.24 -17.77 -14.58
CA PRO A 32 -8.13 -16.48 -15.22
C PRO A 32 -9.22 -16.42 -16.29
N LEU A 33 -10.06 -15.38 -16.25
CA LEU A 33 -10.95 -15.07 -17.35
C LEU A 33 -10.06 -14.86 -18.58
N ALA A 34 -9.87 -15.90 -19.38
CA ALA A 34 -9.55 -15.73 -20.78
C ALA A 34 -10.60 -14.76 -21.32
N PRO A 35 -10.21 -13.67 -22.02
CA PRO A 35 -11.19 -12.72 -22.51
C PRO A 35 -12.18 -13.52 -23.34
N ALA A 36 -13.43 -13.55 -22.87
CA ALA A 36 -14.52 -14.10 -23.65
C ALA A 36 -14.53 -13.28 -24.93
N ARG A 37 -14.01 -13.83 -26.02
CA ARG A 37 -14.20 -13.30 -27.37
C ARG A 37 -15.69 -13.45 -27.66
N ALA A 38 -16.48 -12.52 -27.13
CA ALA A 38 -17.80 -12.27 -27.63
C ALA A 38 -17.62 -11.97 -29.12
N ARG A 39 -18.09 -12.87 -29.97
CA ARG A 39 -18.23 -12.61 -31.41
C ARG A 39 -19.35 -11.60 -31.55
N PHE A 40 -19.03 -10.33 -31.34
CA PHE A 40 -19.87 -9.25 -31.81
C PHE A 40 -19.73 -9.23 -33.34
N SER A 41 -20.87 -9.26 -34.04
CA SER A 41 -20.87 -9.09 -35.48
C SER A 41 -20.38 -7.67 -35.81
N ASP A 42 -19.33 -7.58 -36.63
CA ASP A 42 -18.58 -6.36 -36.97
C ASP A 42 -19.36 -5.24 -37.69
N SER A 43 -20.70 -5.23 -37.66
CA SER A 43 -21.48 -4.38 -38.56
C SER A 43 -22.24 -3.22 -37.91
N LYS A 44 -22.19 -3.00 -36.59
CA LYS A 44 -22.90 -1.88 -35.94
C LYS A 44 -22.23 -1.31 -34.68
N ILE A 45 -20.90 -1.21 -34.65
CA ILE A 45 -20.25 -0.29 -33.70
C ILE A 45 -20.29 1.09 -34.37
N PRO A 46 -20.89 2.14 -33.78
CA PRO A 46 -20.73 3.49 -34.29
C PRO A 46 -19.23 3.78 -34.31
N GLN A 47 -18.65 3.88 -35.50
CA GLN A 47 -17.30 4.38 -35.66
C GLN A 47 -17.30 5.79 -35.06
N TYR A 48 -16.65 5.97 -33.92
CA TYR A 48 -16.40 7.30 -33.38
C TYR A 48 -15.72 8.09 -34.49
N LEU A 49 -16.37 9.17 -34.90
CA LEU A 49 -15.96 10.02 -36.02
C LEU A 49 -14.63 10.68 -35.67
N ASN A 50 -13.51 10.11 -36.09
CA ASN A 50 -12.16 10.74 -36.17
C ASN A 50 -11.66 11.55 -34.95
N SER A 51 -12.17 11.38 -33.73
CA SER A 51 -11.73 12.19 -32.58
C SER A 51 -10.62 11.54 -31.73
N TRP A 52 -10.24 10.30 -32.06
CA TRP A 52 -9.19 9.55 -31.37
C TRP A 52 -8.35 8.82 -32.42
N VAL A 53 -7.36 9.51 -32.96
CA VAL A 53 -6.16 8.85 -33.48
C VAL A 53 -5.30 8.64 -32.24
N GLU A 54 -5.01 7.39 -31.86
CA GLU A 54 -3.87 7.13 -30.96
C GLU A 54 -2.64 7.58 -31.74
N PRO A 55 -1.98 8.71 -31.40
CA PRO A 55 -0.75 9.05 -32.10
C PRO A 55 0.27 7.94 -31.85
N GLU A 56 1.14 7.66 -32.82
CA GLU A 56 2.22 6.66 -32.65
C GLU A 56 3.07 6.96 -31.40
N ALA A 57 3.07 8.23 -30.97
CA ALA A 57 3.37 8.61 -29.60
C ALA A 57 2.68 9.91 -29.14
N LEU A 58 2.40 10.00 -27.83
CA LEU A 58 1.65 11.07 -27.14
C LEU A 58 2.04 12.52 -27.47
N TRP A 59 3.25 12.77 -27.99
CA TRP A 59 3.78 14.10 -28.32
C TRP A 59 3.49 14.55 -29.76
N GLU A 60 2.90 13.71 -30.61
CA GLU A 60 2.47 14.12 -31.96
C GLU A 60 1.09 14.79 -31.96
N TYR A 61 0.40 14.77 -30.81
CA TYR A 61 -0.81 15.53 -30.60
C TYR A 61 -0.45 17.02 -30.39
N ASN A 62 -0.20 17.71 -31.50
CA ASN A 62 -0.38 19.16 -31.52
C ASN A 62 -1.89 19.40 -31.43
N ASP A 63 -2.37 19.82 -30.26
CA ASP A 63 -3.65 20.51 -30.15
C ASP A 63 -3.68 21.52 -31.32
N HIS A 64 -4.62 21.38 -32.26
CA HIS A 64 -4.75 22.22 -33.46
C HIS A 64 -5.14 23.67 -33.11
N MET A 65 -4.35 24.32 -32.27
CA MET A 65 -4.47 25.71 -31.94
C MET A 65 -3.42 26.43 -32.78
N GLU A 66 -3.90 27.26 -33.71
CA GLU A 66 -3.13 28.34 -34.33
C GLU A 66 -2.62 29.26 -33.21
N ARG A 67 -1.51 28.87 -32.58
CA ARG A 67 -1.00 29.50 -31.36
C ARG A 67 0.02 30.56 -31.75
N THR A 68 -0.21 31.76 -31.24
CA THR A 68 0.77 32.87 -31.20
C THR A 68 2.13 32.37 -30.70
N ASN A 69 3.23 33.03 -31.10
CA ASN A 69 4.61 32.60 -30.78
C ASN A 69 4.84 32.30 -29.28
N ARG A 70 4.14 32.99 -28.37
CA ARG A 70 4.28 32.84 -26.92
C ARG A 70 3.77 31.50 -26.38
N ALA A 71 2.75 30.91 -26.99
CA ALA A 71 2.24 29.61 -26.54
C ALA A 71 3.11 28.44 -27.04
N LYS A 72 3.77 28.61 -28.19
CA LYS A 72 4.81 27.66 -28.67
C LYS A 72 6.02 27.61 -27.73
N GLU A 73 6.37 28.73 -27.09
CA GLU A 73 7.48 28.80 -26.11
C GLU A 73 7.16 28.05 -24.81
N VAL A 74 5.91 28.10 -24.33
CA VAL A 74 5.50 27.39 -23.10
C VAL A 74 5.37 25.88 -23.33
N ASP A 75 4.81 25.46 -24.47
CA ASP A 75 4.66 24.03 -24.79
C ASP A 75 6.01 23.36 -25.14
N ALA A 76 7.06 24.14 -25.43
CA ALA A 76 8.39 23.63 -25.73
C ALA A 76 9.02 22.83 -24.57
N GLU A 77 8.74 23.20 -23.31
CA GLU A 77 9.26 22.51 -22.13
C GLU A 77 8.73 21.07 -22.03
N VAL A 78 7.48 20.84 -22.45
CA VAL A 78 6.86 19.51 -22.49
C VAL A 78 7.25 18.75 -23.76
N GLY A 79 7.45 19.45 -24.88
CA GLY A 79 7.92 18.86 -26.13
C GLY A 79 9.22 18.08 -25.98
N GLU A 80 10.16 18.58 -25.17
CA GLU A 80 11.43 17.88 -24.89
C GLU A 80 11.24 16.51 -24.22
N LEU A 81 10.14 16.29 -23.49
CA LEU A 81 9.89 15.01 -22.81
C LEU A 81 9.72 13.86 -23.81
N GLY A 82 9.19 14.12 -25.01
CA GLY A 82 9.06 13.12 -26.07
C GLY A 82 10.43 12.69 -26.61
N ASP A 83 11.33 13.65 -26.85
CA ASP A 83 12.69 13.35 -27.29
C ASP A 83 13.48 12.61 -26.20
N ARG A 84 13.33 13.02 -24.94
CA ARG A 84 13.90 12.30 -23.78
C ARG A 84 13.35 10.88 -23.67
N ASN A 85 12.05 10.66 -23.93
CA ASN A 85 11.45 9.33 -23.92
C ASN A 85 11.99 8.44 -25.05
N LYS A 86 12.09 8.97 -26.28
CA LYS A 86 12.70 8.25 -27.42
C LYS A 86 14.15 7.88 -27.13
N ALA A 87 14.92 8.79 -26.53
CA ALA A 87 16.29 8.51 -26.12
C ALA A 87 16.34 7.39 -25.06
N TRP A 88 15.51 7.49 -24.02
CA TRP A 88 15.39 6.46 -22.99
C TRP A 88 15.01 5.09 -23.55
N GLN A 89 14.03 5.03 -24.47
CA GLN A 89 13.62 3.80 -25.14
C GLN A 89 14.80 3.17 -25.89
N LYS A 90 15.51 3.96 -26.71
CA LYS A 90 16.67 3.48 -27.48
C LYS A 90 17.78 2.94 -26.58
N GLU A 91 18.15 3.66 -25.53
CA GLU A 91 19.17 3.20 -24.58
C GLU A 91 18.74 1.94 -23.82
N THR A 92 17.46 1.85 -23.44
CA THR A 92 16.92 0.67 -22.77
C THR A 92 16.97 -0.56 -23.66
N VAL A 93 16.54 -0.45 -24.94
CA VAL A 93 16.59 -1.57 -25.91
C VAL A 93 18.03 -1.99 -26.22
N LYS A 94 18.98 -1.04 -26.26
CA LYS A 94 20.40 -1.37 -26.45
C LYS A 94 20.95 -2.25 -25.33
N VAL A 95 20.54 -1.98 -24.10
CA VAL A 95 20.98 -2.75 -22.91
C VAL A 95 20.23 -4.07 -22.80
N ASP A 96 18.92 -4.06 -23.02
CA ASP A 96 18.03 -5.22 -22.92
C ASP A 96 17.00 -5.20 -24.07
N PRO A 97 17.26 -5.90 -25.19
CA PRO A 97 16.36 -5.93 -26.34
C PRO A 97 14.97 -6.51 -26.03
N GLU A 98 14.85 -7.34 -24.99
CA GLU A 98 13.58 -7.98 -24.59
C GLU A 98 12.83 -7.18 -23.51
N PHE A 99 13.34 -6.02 -23.10
CA PHE A 99 12.77 -5.22 -22.01
C PHE A 99 11.27 -4.96 -22.17
N PHE A 100 10.87 -4.42 -23.33
CA PHE A 100 9.49 -4.06 -23.61
C PHE A 100 8.56 -5.27 -23.76
N THR A 101 9.08 -6.38 -24.28
CA THR A 101 8.35 -7.66 -24.33
C THR A 101 8.08 -8.17 -22.92
N ARG A 102 9.08 -8.10 -22.03
CA ARG A 102 8.98 -8.56 -20.64
C ARG A 102 7.95 -7.78 -19.84
N ILE A 103 7.98 -6.44 -19.92
CA ILE A 103 7.01 -5.60 -19.19
C ILE A 103 5.58 -5.74 -19.74
N GLY A 104 5.43 -6.09 -21.03
CA GLY A 104 4.13 -6.32 -21.67
C GLY A 104 3.43 -7.61 -21.22
N GLN A 105 4.14 -8.54 -20.56
CA GLN A 105 3.59 -9.83 -20.11
C GLN A 105 2.84 -9.76 -18.75
N GLY A 106 2.70 -8.56 -18.19
CA GLY A 106 2.04 -8.34 -16.91
C GLY A 106 3.00 -8.37 -15.71
N GLN A 107 2.52 -7.90 -14.57
CA GLN A 107 3.31 -7.76 -13.34
C GLN A 107 2.72 -8.58 -12.19
N ALA A 108 3.60 -9.13 -11.35
CA ALA A 108 3.26 -9.79 -10.09
C ALA A 108 4.13 -9.21 -8.97
N PRO A 109 3.87 -7.95 -8.56
CA PRO A 109 4.72 -7.25 -7.62
C PRO A 109 4.74 -7.96 -6.27
N LYS A 110 5.92 -8.02 -5.65
CA LYS A 110 6.09 -8.64 -4.33
C LYS A 110 5.85 -7.65 -3.20
N TYR A 111 5.94 -6.36 -3.51
CA TYR A 111 5.94 -5.27 -2.55
C TYR A 111 4.89 -4.22 -2.95
N LEU A 112 4.10 -3.77 -1.97
CA LEU A 112 3.44 -2.47 -2.01
C LEU A 112 4.36 -1.44 -1.36
N TRP A 113 4.68 -0.37 -2.08
CA TRP A 113 5.49 0.75 -1.60
C TRP A 113 4.63 1.99 -1.41
N ILE A 114 4.43 2.43 -0.16
CA ILE A 114 3.74 3.67 0.19
C ILE A 114 4.81 4.71 0.50
N GLY A 115 5.02 5.66 -0.41
CA GLY A 115 6.06 6.68 -0.33
C GLY A 115 5.51 8.10 -0.35
N CYS A 116 6.41 9.07 -0.17
CA CYS A 116 6.05 10.48 -0.23
C CYS A 116 6.03 10.99 -1.69
N ALA A 117 5.08 11.86 -2.01
CA ALA A 117 5.03 12.59 -3.28
C ALA A 117 6.25 13.51 -3.49
N ASP A 118 6.85 14.00 -2.40
CA ASP A 118 8.08 14.83 -2.38
C ASP A 118 9.39 13.99 -2.36
N SER A 119 9.29 12.65 -2.48
CA SER A 119 10.50 11.84 -2.65
C SER A 119 11.20 12.19 -3.97
N ARG A 120 12.49 12.55 -3.88
CA ARG A 120 13.34 12.95 -5.02
C ARG A 120 13.85 11.78 -5.85
N VAL A 121 13.68 10.55 -5.35
CA VAL A 121 14.12 9.32 -6.03
C VAL A 121 12.94 8.36 -6.12
N ALA A 122 12.75 7.78 -7.31
CA ALA A 122 11.76 6.73 -7.55
C ALA A 122 12.09 5.47 -6.73
N ALA A 123 11.08 4.77 -6.24
CA ALA A 123 11.27 3.64 -5.33
C ALA A 123 12.08 2.50 -5.98
N GLU A 124 11.83 2.24 -7.26
CA GLU A 124 12.52 1.26 -8.07
C GLU A 124 14.02 1.57 -8.16
N ASN A 125 14.36 2.84 -8.44
CA ASN A 125 15.75 3.27 -8.51
C ASN A 125 16.46 3.14 -7.16
N LEU A 126 15.76 3.46 -6.07
CA LEU A 126 16.31 3.47 -4.72
C LEU A 126 16.77 2.08 -4.27
N ILE A 127 16.06 1.01 -4.69
CA ILE A 127 16.39 -0.37 -4.31
C ILE A 127 17.04 -1.18 -5.43
N GLY A 128 17.33 -0.57 -6.58
CA GLY A 128 17.76 -1.30 -7.79
C GLY A 128 16.71 -2.32 -8.27
N GLY A 129 15.43 -2.02 -8.04
CA GLY A 129 14.30 -2.87 -8.36
C GLY A 129 14.02 -2.91 -9.86
N ARG A 130 13.44 -4.02 -10.32
CA ARG A 130 13.05 -4.15 -11.72
C ARG A 130 11.65 -3.57 -11.96
N PRO A 131 11.34 -3.10 -13.18
CA PRO A 131 9.97 -2.71 -13.52
C PRO A 131 8.97 -3.83 -13.19
N GLY A 132 7.86 -3.45 -12.52
CA GLY A 132 6.83 -4.39 -12.08
C GLY A 132 7.14 -5.17 -10.79
N GLU A 133 8.29 -4.93 -10.15
CA GLU A 133 8.63 -5.53 -8.85
C GLU A 133 7.90 -4.84 -7.68
N LEU A 134 7.67 -3.53 -7.82
CA LEU A 134 6.96 -2.69 -6.86
C LEU A 134 5.58 -2.31 -7.40
N PHE A 135 4.59 -2.31 -6.51
CA PHE A 135 3.33 -1.61 -6.71
C PHE A 135 3.37 -0.35 -5.85
N THR A 136 3.35 0.84 -6.45
CA THR A 136 3.67 2.09 -5.75
C THR A 136 2.44 2.94 -5.49
N HIS A 137 2.32 3.47 -4.27
CA HIS A 137 1.43 4.57 -3.90
C HIS A 137 2.25 5.75 -3.42
N ARG A 138 1.86 6.98 -3.80
CA ARG A 138 2.52 8.20 -3.32
C ARG A 138 1.49 9.26 -2.94
N ASN A 139 1.64 9.82 -1.74
CA ASN A 139 0.89 10.99 -1.28
C ASN A 139 1.82 11.89 -0.43
N ILE A 140 1.35 13.08 -0.05
CA ILE A 140 2.17 14.01 0.75
C ILE A 140 2.44 13.37 2.11
N ALA A 141 3.73 13.25 2.48
CA ALA A 141 4.19 12.65 3.73
C ALA A 141 3.76 11.19 3.98
N ASN A 142 3.56 10.39 2.91
CA ASN A 142 3.39 8.93 2.95
C ASN A 142 2.33 8.44 3.97
N MET A 143 1.21 9.16 4.05
CA MET A 143 0.15 8.95 5.05
C MET A 143 -0.72 7.74 4.73
N VAL A 144 -1.16 7.08 5.80
CA VAL A 144 -2.13 5.99 5.79
C VAL A 144 -3.31 6.43 6.65
N VAL A 145 -4.26 7.13 6.01
CA VAL A 145 -5.47 7.63 6.66
C VAL A 145 -6.61 6.62 6.43
N SER A 146 -7.35 6.27 7.49
CA SER A 146 -8.37 5.21 7.45
C SER A 146 -9.53 5.51 6.49
N THR A 147 -9.86 6.80 6.33
CA THR A 147 -10.95 7.30 5.47
C THR A 147 -10.47 7.74 4.07
N ASP A 148 -9.16 7.70 3.79
CA ASP A 148 -8.63 8.03 2.48
C ASP A 148 -8.90 6.89 1.48
N THR A 149 -9.94 7.07 0.68
CA THR A 149 -10.37 6.05 -0.29
C THR A 149 -9.30 5.80 -1.36
N ASN A 150 -8.45 6.79 -1.68
CA ASN A 150 -7.34 6.61 -2.61
C ASN A 150 -6.36 5.56 -2.04
N MET A 151 -5.75 5.82 -0.88
CA MET A 151 -4.83 4.88 -0.24
C MET A 151 -5.50 3.52 0.04
N ARG A 152 -6.75 3.51 0.54
CA ARG A 152 -7.49 2.27 0.87
C ARG A 152 -7.73 1.40 -0.36
N SER A 153 -8.07 1.99 -1.51
CA SER A 153 -8.28 1.25 -2.76
C SER A 153 -6.99 0.59 -3.26
N VAL A 154 -5.87 1.32 -3.21
CA VAL A 154 -4.55 0.80 -3.60
C VAL A 154 -4.11 -0.33 -2.67
N LEU A 155 -4.31 -0.16 -1.36
CA LEU A 155 -4.02 -1.18 -0.36
C LEU A 155 -4.84 -2.46 -0.61
N GLN A 156 -6.15 -2.32 -0.81
CA GLN A 156 -7.01 -3.47 -1.07
C GLN A 156 -6.59 -4.20 -2.35
N TYR A 157 -6.32 -3.47 -3.43
CA TYR A 157 -5.86 -4.06 -4.69
C TYR A 157 -4.56 -4.85 -4.51
N ALA A 158 -3.58 -4.25 -3.84
CA ALA A 158 -2.30 -4.89 -3.57
C ALA A 158 -2.44 -6.17 -2.73
N VAL A 159 -3.29 -6.15 -1.70
CA VAL A 159 -3.40 -7.23 -0.72
C VAL A 159 -4.30 -8.36 -1.22
N ASP A 160 -5.48 -8.04 -1.76
CA ASP A 160 -6.48 -9.05 -2.14
C ASP A 160 -6.22 -9.61 -3.55
N TYR A 161 -5.81 -8.75 -4.51
CA TYR A 161 -5.72 -9.11 -5.92
C TYR A 161 -4.29 -9.43 -6.35
N LEU A 162 -3.33 -8.55 -6.03
CA LEU A 162 -1.92 -8.79 -6.34
C LEU A 162 -1.24 -9.72 -5.33
N GLN A 163 -1.86 -9.90 -4.16
CA GLN A 163 -1.37 -10.75 -3.07
C GLN A 163 0.08 -10.46 -2.67
N VAL A 164 0.44 -9.17 -2.62
CA VAL A 164 1.77 -8.72 -2.23
C VAL A 164 2.18 -9.35 -0.89
N ARG A 165 3.46 -9.69 -0.74
CA ARG A 165 3.98 -10.33 0.48
C ARG A 165 4.44 -9.30 1.50
N HIS A 166 4.75 -8.09 1.05
CA HIS A 166 5.32 -7.03 1.84
C HIS A 166 4.62 -5.71 1.54
N VAL A 167 4.33 -4.95 2.59
CA VAL A 167 3.90 -3.56 2.51
C VAL A 167 4.96 -2.71 3.19
N ILE A 168 5.50 -1.74 2.47
CA ILE A 168 6.56 -0.85 2.94
C ILE A 168 5.96 0.55 3.05
N VAL A 169 6.06 1.16 4.22
CA VAL A 169 5.90 2.62 4.35
C VAL A 169 7.29 3.22 4.36
N CYS A 170 7.59 4.02 3.36
CA CYS A 170 8.87 4.70 3.23
C CYS A 170 8.71 6.21 3.42
N GLY A 171 9.20 6.69 4.56
CA GLY A 171 9.46 8.12 4.76
C GLY A 171 10.77 8.54 4.12
N HIS A 172 11.04 9.83 4.15
CA HIS A 172 12.36 10.36 3.82
C HIS A 172 12.70 11.54 4.72
N TYR A 173 13.97 11.66 5.10
CA TYR A 173 14.43 12.86 5.78
C TYR A 173 14.26 14.09 4.86
N ASP A 174 14.15 15.26 5.50
CA ASP A 174 13.86 16.54 4.84
C ASP A 174 12.51 16.63 4.12
N CYS A 175 11.56 15.75 4.43
CA CYS A 175 10.20 15.79 3.86
C CYS A 175 9.51 17.15 4.01
N GLY A 176 9.17 17.78 2.89
CA GLY A 176 8.47 19.07 2.87
C GLY A 176 7.09 19.04 3.53
N GLY A 177 6.36 17.92 3.39
CA GLY A 177 5.04 17.76 4.03
C GLY A 177 5.12 17.71 5.55
N ILE A 178 6.14 17.05 6.11
CA ILE A 178 6.37 17.04 7.57
C ILE A 178 6.79 18.43 8.05
N LYS A 179 7.70 19.12 7.33
CA LYS A 179 8.10 20.51 7.65
C LYS A 179 6.89 21.46 7.67
N ALA A 180 6.03 21.36 6.65
CA ALA A 180 4.81 22.16 6.56
C ALA A 180 3.90 21.92 7.77
N ALA A 181 3.64 20.66 8.12
CA ALA A 181 2.80 20.30 9.26
C ALA A 181 3.37 20.77 10.63
N CYS A 182 4.69 20.79 10.77
CA CYS A 182 5.35 21.28 11.99
C CYS A 182 5.43 22.81 12.06
N SER A 183 5.20 23.52 10.96
CA SER A 183 5.20 24.98 10.96
C SER A 183 3.89 25.55 11.52
N VAL A 184 4.00 26.67 12.26
CA VAL A 184 2.85 27.44 12.77
C VAL A 184 2.36 28.37 11.67
N LYS A 185 1.87 27.76 10.58
CA LYS A 185 1.33 28.45 9.41
C LYS A 185 0.08 27.71 8.92
N ASP A 186 -0.92 28.47 8.48
CA ASP A 186 -2.07 27.97 7.74
C ASP A 186 -1.69 27.75 6.27
N HIS A 187 -1.93 26.55 5.76
CA HIS A 187 -1.62 26.16 4.38
C HIS A 187 -2.84 26.18 3.45
N ASP A 188 -3.97 26.74 3.91
CA ASP A 188 -5.25 26.78 3.22
C ASP A 188 -5.81 25.39 2.88
N LEU A 189 -7.10 25.34 2.56
CA LEU A 189 -7.77 24.10 2.16
C LEU A 189 -7.44 23.75 0.69
N PRO A 190 -7.33 22.46 0.34
CA PRO A 190 -7.53 21.28 1.20
C PRO A 190 -6.27 20.80 1.93
N LEU A 191 -5.13 21.46 1.73
CA LEU A 191 -3.82 21.00 2.25
C LEU A 191 -3.79 20.99 3.78
N GLU A 192 -4.35 22.01 4.44
CA GLU A 192 -4.35 22.07 5.91
C GLU A 192 -5.11 20.87 6.54
N SER A 193 -6.20 20.40 5.92
CA SER A 193 -6.92 19.19 6.36
C SER A 193 -6.05 17.94 6.28
N TRP A 194 -5.20 17.85 5.25
CA TRP A 194 -4.24 16.74 5.11
C TRP A 194 -3.13 16.84 6.16
N LEU A 195 -2.53 18.02 6.31
CA LEU A 195 -1.45 18.28 7.28
C LEU A 195 -1.92 18.07 8.73
N SER A 196 -3.19 18.30 9.03
CA SER A 196 -3.77 18.03 10.36
C SER A 196 -3.58 16.57 10.79
N SER A 197 -3.64 15.61 9.86
CA SER A 197 -3.39 14.18 10.16
C SER A 197 -1.92 13.93 10.56
N ILE A 198 -0.99 14.75 10.08
CA ILE A 198 0.43 14.71 10.46
C ILE A 198 0.61 15.40 11.83
N ARG A 199 -0.07 16.52 12.08
CA ARG A 199 -0.06 17.22 13.37
C ARG A 199 -0.58 16.32 14.51
N ASP A 200 -1.50 15.40 14.22
CA ASP A 200 -1.95 14.39 15.19
C ASP A 200 -0.83 13.44 15.61
N VAL A 201 0.06 13.03 14.69
CA VAL A 201 1.26 12.25 15.05
C VAL A 201 2.16 13.05 15.99
N TYR A 202 2.35 14.35 15.72
CA TYR A 202 3.14 15.22 16.59
C TYR A 202 2.51 15.27 18.00
N ARG A 203 1.18 15.43 18.06
CA ARG A 203 0.43 15.47 19.32
C ARG A 203 0.55 14.17 20.12
N LEU A 204 0.56 13.02 19.46
CA LEU A 204 0.72 11.70 20.10
C LEU A 204 2.10 11.52 20.74
N HIS A 205 3.13 12.13 20.16
CA HIS A 205 4.53 12.00 20.59
C HIS A 205 5.12 13.31 21.10
N LYS A 206 4.25 14.20 21.60
CA LYS A 206 4.61 15.58 21.95
C LYS A 206 5.78 15.64 22.93
N ASP A 207 5.69 14.89 24.03
CA ASP A 207 6.71 14.91 25.09
C ASP A 207 8.07 14.43 24.58
N GLU A 208 8.10 13.42 23.71
CA GLU A 208 9.32 12.90 23.10
C GLU A 208 9.94 13.92 22.13
N LEU A 209 9.12 14.57 21.31
CA LEU A 209 9.57 15.54 20.31
C LEU A 209 10.03 16.85 20.97
N GLU A 210 9.33 17.32 22.00
CA GLU A 210 9.68 18.56 22.72
C GLU A 210 10.93 18.39 23.60
N ALA A 211 11.30 17.16 23.97
CA ALA A 211 12.57 16.88 24.65
C ALA A 211 13.81 16.99 23.72
N ILE A 212 13.63 17.10 22.40
CA ILE A 212 14.74 17.22 21.43
C ILE A 212 14.98 18.70 21.11
N ASP A 213 16.06 19.28 21.61
CA ASP A 213 16.36 20.71 21.43
C ASP A 213 16.64 21.09 19.97
N CYS A 214 17.41 20.27 19.25
CA CYS A 214 17.80 20.54 17.87
C CYS A 214 16.62 20.32 16.91
N GLU A 215 16.21 21.38 16.20
CA GLU A 215 15.09 21.35 15.25
C GLU A 215 15.29 20.29 14.15
N GLN A 216 16.51 20.16 13.63
CA GLN A 216 16.83 19.20 12.57
C GLN A 216 16.69 17.75 13.07
N GLU A 217 17.14 17.46 14.29
CA GLU A 217 16.98 16.13 14.89
C GLU A 217 15.52 15.87 15.28
N ARG A 218 14.79 16.89 15.75
CA ARG A 218 13.35 16.79 16.01
C ARG A 218 12.58 16.49 14.73
N HIS A 219 12.93 17.14 13.62
CA HIS A 219 12.35 16.87 12.30
C HIS A 219 12.62 15.44 11.83
N LYS A 220 13.88 14.98 11.92
CA LYS A 220 14.23 13.59 11.61
C LYS A 220 13.42 12.61 12.44
N ARG A 221 13.27 12.88 13.74
CA ARG A 221 12.50 12.05 14.64
C ARG A 221 11.00 12.05 14.29
N MET A 222 10.45 13.21 13.95
CA MET A 222 9.05 13.34 13.51
C MET A 222 8.79 12.53 12.22
N VAL A 223 9.74 12.52 11.27
CA VAL A 223 9.67 11.66 10.07
C VAL A 223 9.59 10.18 10.46
N GLU A 224 10.47 9.73 11.37
CA GLU A 224 10.50 8.34 11.82
C GLU A 224 9.20 7.93 12.52
N LEU A 225 8.72 8.76 13.45
CA LEU A 225 7.47 8.55 14.18
C LEU A 225 6.27 8.53 13.22
N ASN A 226 6.24 9.41 12.22
CA ASN A 226 5.21 9.36 11.19
C ASN A 226 5.17 8.01 10.47
N VAL A 227 6.33 7.50 10.02
CA VAL A 227 6.39 6.19 9.36
C VAL A 227 5.91 5.06 10.28
N ILE A 228 6.32 5.10 11.55
CA ILE A 228 5.88 4.14 12.57
C ILE A 228 4.36 4.18 12.72
N GLU A 229 3.75 5.35 12.92
CA GLU A 229 2.30 5.50 13.07
C GLU A 229 1.54 5.06 11.82
N GLN A 230 2.05 5.35 10.62
CA GLN A 230 1.44 4.88 9.38
C GLN A 230 1.49 3.35 9.24
N CYS A 231 2.57 2.71 9.71
CA CYS A 231 2.65 1.26 9.82
C CYS A 231 1.63 0.67 10.81
N LEU A 232 1.38 1.36 11.92
CA LEU A 232 0.35 0.98 12.89
C LEU A 232 -1.06 1.15 12.32
N ASN A 233 -1.30 2.23 11.57
CA ASN A 233 -2.55 2.45 10.85
C ASN A 233 -2.83 1.35 9.83
N LEU A 234 -1.83 0.94 9.04
CA LEU A 234 -1.94 -0.22 8.15
C LEU A 234 -2.34 -1.49 8.91
N PHE A 235 -1.71 -1.73 10.06
CA PHE A 235 -2.01 -2.91 10.87
C PHE A 235 -3.47 -2.95 11.36
N LYS A 236 -4.07 -1.78 11.61
CA LYS A 236 -5.47 -1.63 12.03
C LYS A 236 -6.47 -1.83 10.89
N THR A 237 -6.02 -1.87 9.63
CA THR A 237 -6.93 -2.03 8.49
C THR A 237 -7.50 -3.45 8.38
N SER A 238 -8.75 -3.54 7.92
CA SER A 238 -9.44 -4.81 7.72
C SER A 238 -8.79 -5.69 6.67
N ASP A 239 -8.25 -5.10 5.59
CA ASP A 239 -7.65 -5.81 4.45
C ASP A 239 -6.39 -6.55 4.91
N ILE A 240 -5.52 -5.86 5.65
CA ILE A 240 -4.32 -6.44 6.26
C ILE A 240 -4.70 -7.53 7.26
N GLN A 241 -5.62 -7.25 8.20
CA GLN A 241 -5.98 -8.23 9.23
C GLN A 241 -6.59 -9.49 8.63
N ARG A 242 -7.51 -9.34 7.67
CA ARG A 242 -8.16 -10.47 7.00
C ARG A 242 -7.14 -11.33 6.26
N ARG A 243 -6.23 -10.73 5.49
CA ARG A 243 -5.20 -11.47 4.75
C ARG A 243 -4.18 -12.13 5.69
N ARG A 244 -3.76 -11.44 6.75
CA ARG A 244 -2.85 -12.00 7.76
C ARG A 244 -3.49 -13.16 8.51
N ARG A 245 -4.78 -13.07 8.87
CA ARG A 245 -5.52 -14.18 9.48
C ARG A 245 -5.62 -15.38 8.54
N TYR A 246 -5.94 -15.13 7.26
CA TYR A 246 -6.06 -16.16 6.23
C TYR A 246 -4.74 -16.93 6.00
N THR A 247 -3.61 -16.23 6.00
CA THR A 247 -2.29 -16.84 5.78
C THR A 247 -1.76 -17.50 7.05
N ALA A 248 -2.01 -16.91 8.22
CA ALA A 248 -1.65 -17.53 9.51
C ALA A 248 -2.36 -18.87 9.76
N SER A 249 -3.61 -19.02 9.30
CA SER A 249 -4.37 -20.27 9.44
C SER A 249 -3.93 -21.39 8.49
N ARG A 250 -2.88 -21.18 7.68
CA ARG A 250 -2.37 -22.12 6.68
C ARG A 250 -0.84 -22.23 6.76
N PRO A 251 -0.30 -22.78 7.86
CA PRO A 251 1.15 -22.90 8.05
C PRO A 251 1.83 -23.80 7.01
N ASP A 252 1.11 -24.73 6.39
CA ASP A 252 1.64 -25.59 5.33
C ASP A 252 1.83 -24.86 3.99
N GLU A 253 1.08 -23.78 3.76
CA GLU A 253 1.16 -22.97 2.53
C GLU A 253 1.99 -21.69 2.73
N PHE A 254 2.00 -21.14 3.94
CA PHE A 254 2.64 -19.86 4.24
C PHE A 254 3.61 -19.98 5.42
N PRO A 255 4.86 -19.50 5.28
CA PRO A 255 5.85 -19.58 6.35
C PRO A 255 5.53 -18.65 7.53
N CYS A 256 4.66 -17.65 7.33
CA CYS A 256 4.19 -16.73 8.37
C CYS A 256 2.93 -15.97 7.90
N ALA A 257 2.35 -15.17 8.78
CA ALA A 257 1.26 -14.27 8.44
C ALA A 257 1.73 -13.16 7.48
N LEU A 258 1.07 -13.06 6.31
CA LEU A 258 1.34 -12.10 5.25
C LEU A 258 0.12 -11.19 4.98
N PRO A 259 0.32 -9.96 4.48
CA PRO A 259 1.62 -9.35 4.18
C PRO A 259 2.35 -8.90 5.45
N ARG A 260 3.69 -8.86 5.39
CA ARG A 260 4.50 -8.21 6.43
C ARG A 260 4.57 -6.71 6.19
N ILE A 261 4.53 -5.93 7.26
CA ILE A 261 4.61 -4.46 7.19
C ILE A 261 6.01 -4.02 7.62
N HIS A 262 6.58 -3.08 6.88
CA HIS A 262 7.94 -2.59 7.09
C HIS A 262 7.98 -1.07 7.11
N ALA A 263 8.52 -0.52 8.20
CA ALA A 263 8.84 0.90 8.31
C ALA A 263 10.25 1.15 7.78
N MET A 264 10.38 2.07 6.82
CA MET A 264 11.67 2.46 6.26
C MET A 264 11.77 3.99 6.12
N VAL A 265 12.98 4.52 6.22
CA VAL A 265 13.27 5.94 5.99
C VAL A 265 14.47 6.06 5.07
N PHE A 266 14.31 6.79 3.98
CA PHE A 266 15.38 7.14 3.07
C PHE A 266 16.07 8.44 3.51
N SER A 267 17.40 8.46 3.44
CA SER A 267 18.20 9.63 3.72
C SER A 267 18.77 10.20 2.40
N PRO A 268 18.31 11.37 1.94
CA PRO A 268 18.85 12.01 0.75
C PRO A 268 20.33 12.43 0.89
N ALA A 269 20.81 12.61 2.12
CA ALA A 269 22.17 13.08 2.40
C ALA A 269 23.24 12.01 2.11
N ASP A 270 22.95 10.75 2.39
CA ASP A 270 23.88 9.61 2.23
C ASP A 270 23.37 8.55 1.24
N GLY A 271 22.12 8.66 0.77
CA GLY A 271 21.50 7.71 -0.15
C GLY A 271 21.08 6.39 0.50
N ILE A 272 21.06 6.29 1.82
CA ILE A 272 20.82 5.03 2.53
C ILE A 272 19.35 4.89 2.93
N LEU A 273 18.78 3.71 2.64
CA LEU A 273 17.47 3.28 3.15
C LEU A 273 17.62 2.56 4.50
N ARG A 274 17.01 3.10 5.54
CA ARG A 274 17.10 2.58 6.92
C ARG A 274 15.79 1.93 7.32
N ARG A 275 15.85 0.71 7.85
CA ARG A 275 14.68 0.04 8.42
C ARG A 275 14.48 0.50 9.87
N LEU A 276 13.28 0.94 10.20
CA LEU A 276 12.89 1.26 11.57
C LEU A 276 12.34 0.03 12.27
N ASN A 277 12.55 -0.06 13.58
CA ASN A 277 11.92 -1.06 14.41
C ASN A 277 10.52 -0.60 14.82
N VAL A 278 9.50 -1.41 14.54
CA VAL A 278 8.12 -1.15 14.96
C VAL A 278 7.73 -2.23 15.95
N ASP A 279 7.49 -1.86 17.20
CA ASP A 279 7.04 -2.79 18.22
C ASP A 279 5.53 -3.03 18.10
N TYR A 280 5.15 -3.84 17.11
CA TYR A 280 3.77 -4.25 16.93
C TYR A 280 3.21 -5.00 18.16
N ARG A 281 4.05 -5.72 18.93
CA ARG A 281 3.58 -6.48 20.09
C ARG A 281 3.13 -5.57 21.21
N LYS A 282 3.92 -4.54 21.53
CA LYS A 282 3.54 -3.52 22.51
C LYS A 282 2.23 -2.85 22.09
N HIS A 283 2.16 -2.37 20.85
CA HIS A 283 0.96 -1.66 20.37
C HIS A 283 -0.30 -2.54 20.37
N LEU A 284 -0.16 -3.84 20.07
CA LEU A 284 -1.27 -4.79 20.14
C LEU A 284 -1.71 -5.09 21.57
N GLY A 285 -0.77 -5.12 22.52
CA GLY A 285 -1.10 -5.25 23.93
C GLY A 285 -2.01 -4.12 24.40
N ASP A 286 -1.68 -2.89 24.02
CA ASP A 286 -2.45 -1.70 24.39
C ASP A 286 -3.83 -1.66 23.68
N ALA A 287 -3.92 -2.20 22.47
CA ALA A 287 -5.14 -2.19 21.66
C ALA A 287 -6.04 -3.44 21.80
N ILE A 288 -5.63 -4.45 22.58
CA ILE A 288 -6.29 -5.77 22.63
C ILE A 288 -7.74 -5.72 23.14
N ASN A 289 -8.04 -4.72 23.99
CA ASN A 289 -9.37 -4.52 24.56
C ASN A 289 -10.34 -3.80 23.61
N ILE A 290 -9.82 -3.25 22.51
CA ILE A 290 -10.58 -2.39 21.57
C ILE A 290 -10.68 -3.07 20.20
N TYR A 291 -9.65 -3.81 19.81
CA TYR A 291 -9.64 -4.56 18.56
C TYR A 291 -9.36 -6.05 18.82
N HIS A 292 -10.23 -6.92 18.32
CA HIS A 292 -9.96 -8.36 18.18
C HIS A 292 -8.99 -8.62 17.01
N LEU A 293 -7.75 -8.15 17.18
CA LEU A 293 -6.63 -8.40 16.28
C LEU A 293 -6.14 -9.85 16.50
N CYS A 294 -5.59 -10.48 15.46
CA CYS A 294 -5.11 -11.87 15.49
C CYS A 294 -4.44 -12.22 16.83
N SER A 295 -4.83 -13.37 17.42
CA SER A 295 -4.33 -13.81 18.73
C SER A 295 -2.79 -13.76 18.80
N ARG A 296 -2.28 -13.45 19.99
CA ARG A 296 -0.85 -13.25 20.30
C ARG A 296 0.05 -14.39 19.80
N GLU A 297 -0.49 -15.59 19.68
CA GLU A 297 0.17 -16.82 19.22
C GLU A 297 0.41 -16.85 17.70
N ASN A 298 -0.45 -16.22 16.90
CA ASN A 298 -0.33 -16.15 15.44
C ASN A 298 0.79 -15.21 14.95
N PHE A 299 1.37 -14.42 15.87
CA PHE A 299 2.57 -13.62 15.60
C PHE A 299 3.87 -14.42 15.65
N SER A 300 3.84 -15.63 16.23
CA SER A 300 5.02 -16.42 16.57
C SER A 300 5.17 -17.74 15.81
N CYS A 301 4.49 -17.94 14.66
CA CYS A 301 4.58 -19.17 13.86
C CYS A 301 5.96 -19.46 13.21
N VAL A 302 7.06 -19.00 13.81
CA VAL A 302 8.42 -19.48 13.52
C VAL A 302 8.95 -20.41 14.63
N VAL A 303 8.33 -20.46 15.83
CA VAL A 303 8.93 -21.20 16.97
C VAL A 303 8.45 -22.64 17.12
N LEU A 304 7.25 -23.00 16.64
CA LEU A 304 6.68 -24.33 16.88
C LEU A 304 7.28 -25.44 15.99
N TYR A 305 7.85 -25.11 14.82
CA TYR A 305 8.45 -26.12 13.95
C TYR A 305 9.83 -26.59 14.44
N ILE A 306 10.59 -25.72 15.12
CA ILE A 306 11.89 -26.08 15.72
C ILE A 306 11.69 -26.85 17.04
N ALA A 307 10.61 -26.59 17.78
CA ALA A 307 10.31 -27.33 19.00
C ALA A 307 9.87 -28.79 18.75
N LEU A 308 9.21 -29.06 17.60
CA LEU A 308 8.77 -30.41 17.22
C LEU A 308 9.88 -31.24 16.53
N LEU A 309 10.85 -30.60 15.87
CA LEU A 309 12.01 -31.28 15.27
C LEU A 309 13.23 -31.33 16.20
N GLY A 310 13.24 -30.55 17.29
CA GLY A 310 14.35 -30.47 18.26
C GLY A 310 14.30 -31.47 19.40
N GLN A 311 13.31 -32.37 19.46
CA GLN A 311 13.25 -33.42 20.48
C GLN A 311 13.98 -34.72 20.10
N THR A 312 14.59 -34.80 18.91
CA THR A 312 15.34 -35.99 18.48
C THR A 312 16.85 -35.86 18.49
N ASP A 313 17.45 -34.72 18.88
CA ASP A 313 18.92 -34.67 18.97
C ASP A 313 19.45 -33.75 20.09
N ARG A 314 19.39 -34.27 21.33
CA ARG A 314 20.28 -33.83 22.41
C ARG A 314 21.60 -34.58 22.23
N LYS A 315 22.63 -33.91 21.72
CA LYS A 315 23.97 -33.82 22.35
C LYS A 315 24.96 -32.96 21.54
N SER A 316 25.56 -32.00 22.26
CA SER A 316 26.79 -31.26 21.94
C SER A 316 26.68 -30.03 21.03
N ARG A 317 26.70 -28.84 21.63
CA ARG A 317 27.83 -27.89 21.66
C ARG A 317 27.37 -26.49 22.12
N ASN A 318 28.16 -25.91 23.02
CA ASN A 318 28.02 -24.56 23.57
C ASN A 318 28.53 -23.50 22.59
N HIS A 319 27.76 -22.45 22.31
CA HIS A 319 28.14 -21.02 22.34
C HIS A 319 26.99 -20.08 21.84
N PRO A 320 27.01 -18.77 22.17
CA PRO A 320 25.80 -17.98 22.39
C PRO A 320 25.28 -17.22 21.15
N SER A 321 23.94 -17.14 21.12
CA SER A 321 23.07 -16.05 20.64
C SER A 321 23.55 -15.14 19.50
N SER A 322 22.94 -15.32 18.33
CA SER A 322 22.55 -14.22 17.45
C SER A 322 21.06 -14.36 17.13
N ALA A 323 20.23 -13.58 17.83
CA ALA A 323 18.80 -13.51 17.57
C ALA A 323 18.56 -12.84 16.21
N CYS A 324 18.03 -13.58 15.23
CA CYS A 324 17.55 -13.03 13.97
C CYS A 324 16.38 -12.07 14.23
N ALA A 325 16.47 -10.89 13.62
CA ALA A 325 15.54 -9.79 13.70
C ALA A 325 14.12 -10.13 13.17
N TRP A 326 13.12 -9.60 13.88
CA TRP A 326 11.68 -9.86 13.71
C TRP A 326 11.01 -9.01 12.62
#